data_AF-A0A8T7I5H5-F1
#
_entry.id   AF-A0A8T7I5H5-F1
#
_cell.length_a   1.000
_cell.length_b   1.000
_cell.length_c   1.000
_cell.angle_alpha   90.00
_cell.angle_beta   90.00
_cell.angle_gamma   90.00
#
_symmetry.space_group_name_H-M   'P 1'
#
loop_
_entity.id
_entity.type
_entity.pdbx_description
1 polymer ?
#
loop_
_entity_poly.entity_id
_entity_poly.type
_entity_poly.pdbx_seq_one_letter_code
_entity_poly.pdbx_strand_id
1 'polypeptide(L)'
;MWRAYANGERDFCGIQLPEGLQKDQKLPELLMTPSTKGILKGIPGVPEADDVNVTKADIQANFSQFQFRTAADIDAYEKLLKDGFELISQELEKIDQVFVDTKFEFGYVTDASGNEKLIYMDEVGTPDSSRIWDGAAYRNGQVIENSKEGFRQLLLNYFEDPDILLNKERMEERKALAKDNALPESVLLEVSKTYRDIAEKITGQALSLSDNPKAEIIEILDREYGLIAQ
;
A
#
# COMPACT_ATOMS: atom_id res chain seq x y z
N MET A 1 12.29 -0.04 -0.95
CA MET A 1 13.47 -0.20 -0.09
C MET A 1 14.52 -1.16 -0.65
N TRP A 2 14.25 -2.47 -0.83
CA TRP A 2 15.31 -3.46 -1.23
C TRP A 2 16.12 -3.06 -2.47
N ARG A 3 15.47 -2.54 -3.53
CA ARG A 3 16.16 -2.07 -4.74
C ARG A 3 17.23 -1.01 -4.44
N ALA A 4 16.90 -0.03 -3.60
CA ALA A 4 17.84 1.01 -3.16
C ALA A 4 19.00 0.39 -2.38
N TYR A 5 18.70 -0.51 -1.43
CA TYR A 5 19.72 -1.19 -0.63
C TYR A 5 20.69 -2.03 -1.47
N ALA A 6 20.16 -2.79 -2.44
CA ALA A 6 20.94 -3.59 -3.36
C ALA A 6 21.85 -2.75 -4.27
N ASN A 7 21.44 -1.50 -4.55
CA ASN A 7 22.23 -0.51 -5.29
C ASN A 7 23.28 0.22 -4.43
N GLY A 8 23.41 -0.17 -3.16
CA GLY A 8 24.40 0.42 -2.24
C GLY A 8 23.88 1.56 -1.38
N GLU A 9 22.60 1.94 -1.50
CA GLU A 9 22.00 2.94 -0.61
C GLU A 9 21.90 2.37 0.81
N ARG A 10 22.19 3.19 1.82
CA ARG A 10 22.14 2.82 3.24
C ARG A 10 21.39 3.80 4.10
N ASP A 11 21.04 4.96 3.56
CA ASP A 11 20.06 5.87 4.15
C ASP A 11 18.77 5.73 3.33
N PHE A 12 17.67 5.37 4.01
CA PHE A 12 16.36 5.31 3.39
C PHE A 12 15.36 6.05 4.27
N CYS A 13 14.77 7.15 3.78
CA CYS A 13 13.91 8.04 4.57
C CYS A 13 14.60 8.61 5.83
N GLY A 14 15.92 8.83 5.81
CA GLY A 14 16.68 9.32 6.98
C GLY A 14 17.02 8.22 7.98
N ILE A 15 16.75 6.95 7.64
CA ILE A 15 17.00 5.79 8.48
C ILE A 15 18.24 5.07 7.96
N GLN A 16 19.22 4.91 8.83
CA GLN A 16 20.41 4.12 8.53
C GLN A 16 20.08 2.62 8.55
N LEU A 17 20.09 2.00 7.37
CA LEU A 17 19.87 0.57 7.21
C LEU A 17 21.12 -0.21 7.67
N PRO A 18 20.96 -1.32 8.41
CA PRO A 18 22.09 -2.14 8.83
C PRO A 18 22.77 -2.82 7.63
N GLU A 19 24.03 -3.19 7.81
CA GLU A 19 24.77 -3.96 6.80
C GLU A 19 24.35 -5.43 6.77
N GLY A 20 24.63 -6.08 5.64
CA GLY A 20 24.39 -7.52 5.47
C GLY A 20 22.92 -7.92 5.37
N LEU A 21 22.02 -6.98 5.06
CA LEU A 21 20.62 -7.34 4.84
C LEU A 21 20.49 -8.24 3.61
N GLN A 22 19.65 -9.28 3.73
CA GLN A 22 19.30 -10.19 2.64
C GLN A 22 17.92 -9.85 2.08
N LYS A 23 17.68 -10.25 0.83
CA LYS A 23 16.38 -10.07 0.20
C LYS A 23 15.32 -10.86 0.98
N ASP A 24 14.13 -10.28 1.12
CA ASP A 24 12.94 -10.90 1.71
C ASP A 24 13.05 -11.29 3.19
N GLN A 25 14.12 -10.90 3.89
CA GLN A 25 14.25 -11.17 5.32
C GLN A 25 13.43 -10.17 6.17
N LYS A 26 13.02 -10.63 7.36
CA LYS A 26 12.44 -9.75 8.38
C LYS A 26 13.49 -8.74 8.86
N LEU A 27 13.11 -7.46 8.90
CA LEU A 27 13.95 -6.41 9.45
C LEU A 27 14.07 -6.53 10.98
N PRO A 28 15.19 -6.09 11.58
CA PRO A 28 15.35 -6.08 13.03
C PRO A 28 14.30 -5.22 13.75
N GLU A 29 13.87 -4.14 13.10
CA GLU A 29 12.90 -3.17 13.61
C GLU A 29 11.91 -2.78 12.50
N LEU A 30 10.69 -2.40 12.89
CA LEU A 30 9.72 -1.82 11.98
C LEU A 30 10.18 -0.40 11.60
N LEU A 31 10.22 -0.11 10.30
CA LEU A 31 10.69 1.17 9.78
C LEU A 31 9.53 2.04 9.30
N MET A 32 9.53 3.30 9.69
CA MET A 32 8.59 4.30 9.17
C MET A 32 9.19 4.95 7.94
N THR A 33 8.61 4.70 6.76
CA THR A 33 9.15 5.18 5.48
C THR A 33 8.13 6.08 4.77
N PRO A 34 7.91 7.31 5.28
CA PRO A 34 6.87 8.18 4.75
C PRO A 34 7.21 8.67 3.35
N SER A 35 6.16 8.91 2.56
CA SER A 35 6.25 9.53 1.23
C SER A 35 5.17 10.60 1.07
N THR A 36 5.39 11.54 0.15
CA THR A 36 4.39 12.56 -0.21
C THR A 36 3.22 11.93 -0.94
N LYS A 37 2.02 12.52 -0.81
CA LYS A 37 0.87 12.20 -1.65
C LYS A 37 0.75 13.27 -2.73
N GLY A 38 1.04 12.93 -3.99
CA GLY A 38 1.08 13.93 -5.05
C GLY A 38 2.36 14.76 -5.04
N ILE A 39 2.40 15.73 -5.97
CA ILE A 39 3.48 16.71 -6.09
C ILE A 39 3.23 17.85 -5.10
N LEU A 40 4.00 17.87 -4.01
CA LEU A 40 4.06 19.01 -3.10
C LEU A 40 5.08 20.04 -3.60
N LYS A 41 4.80 21.32 -3.40
CA LYS A 41 5.62 22.42 -3.92
C LYS A 41 6.06 23.37 -2.82
N GLY A 42 7.24 23.95 -2.96
CA GLY A 42 7.75 24.96 -2.05
C GLY A 42 8.13 24.47 -0.65
N ILE A 43 8.23 23.15 -0.43
CA ILE A 43 8.70 22.57 0.84
C ILE A 43 10.24 22.41 0.77
N PRO A 44 11.03 23.11 1.60
CA PRO A 44 12.47 22.97 1.61
C PRO A 44 12.91 21.52 1.86
N GLY A 45 13.85 21.02 1.07
CA GLY A 45 14.39 19.66 1.19
C GLY A 45 13.55 18.57 0.53
N VAL A 46 12.34 18.89 0.05
CA VAL A 46 11.43 17.92 -0.57
C VAL A 46 11.35 18.18 -2.08
N PRO A 47 11.81 17.24 -2.92
CA PRO A 47 11.63 17.33 -4.37
C PRO A 47 10.18 17.54 -4.79
N GLU A 48 9.94 18.39 -5.80
CA GLU A 48 8.62 18.57 -6.42
C GLU A 48 8.29 17.41 -7.38
N ALA A 49 8.16 16.21 -6.82
CA ALA A 49 7.80 15.00 -7.54
C ALA A 49 6.75 14.20 -6.78
N ASP A 50 6.16 13.22 -7.46
CA ASP A 50 5.08 12.39 -6.93
C ASP A 50 5.61 11.16 -6.18
N ASP A 51 4.99 10.82 -5.05
CA ASP A 51 5.40 9.76 -4.11
C ASP A 51 6.87 9.83 -3.68
N VAL A 52 7.31 11.02 -3.27
CA VAL A 52 8.70 11.25 -2.85
C VAL A 52 8.88 10.78 -1.41
N ASN A 53 9.84 9.89 -1.18
CA ASN A 53 10.27 9.52 0.17
C ASN A 53 10.76 10.76 0.93
N VAL A 54 10.27 10.96 2.15
CA VAL A 54 10.67 12.08 3.03
C VAL A 54 11.23 11.53 4.34
N THR A 55 12.04 12.34 5.03
CA THR A 55 12.55 11.97 6.36
C THR A 55 11.62 12.47 7.46
N LYS A 56 11.71 11.88 8.66
CA LYS A 56 11.05 12.43 9.85
C LYS A 56 11.46 13.89 10.09
N ALA A 57 12.73 14.23 9.85
CA ALA A 57 13.25 15.57 10.02
C ALA A 57 12.60 16.57 9.04
N ASP A 58 12.38 16.18 7.77
CA ASP A 58 11.68 17.01 6.79
C ASP A 58 10.25 17.30 7.24
N ILE A 59 9.55 16.27 7.76
CA ILE A 59 8.20 16.41 8.29
C ILE A 59 8.21 17.33 9.51
N GLN A 60 9.12 17.16 10.47
CA GLN A 60 9.21 17.99 11.66
C GLN A 60 9.51 19.46 11.33
N ALA A 61 10.42 19.70 10.39
CA ALA A 61 10.77 21.06 9.96
C ALA A 61 9.61 21.76 9.21
N ASN A 62 8.71 21.00 8.60
CA ASN A 62 7.66 21.51 7.72
C ASN A 62 6.25 21.00 8.07
N PHE A 63 5.99 20.66 9.33
CA PHE A 63 4.82 19.87 9.75
C PHE A 63 3.49 20.46 9.26
N SER A 64 3.36 21.79 9.28
CA SER A 64 2.17 22.49 8.78
C SER A 64 1.97 22.37 7.26
N GLN A 65 3.05 22.32 6.48
CA GLN A 65 2.99 22.10 5.03
C GLN A 65 2.61 20.65 4.69
N PHE A 66 2.92 19.72 5.60
CA PHE A 66 2.45 18.33 5.59
C PHE A 66 1.09 18.15 6.27
N GLN A 67 0.37 19.24 6.56
CA GLN A 67 -0.97 19.25 7.13
C GLN A 67 -1.11 18.74 8.57
N PHE A 68 0.00 18.51 9.29
CA PHE A 68 -0.05 18.30 10.74
C PHE A 68 -0.44 19.59 11.46
N ARG A 69 -1.17 19.49 12.56
CA ARG A 69 -1.59 20.65 13.37
C ARG A 69 -0.54 21.03 14.38
N THR A 70 0.10 20.03 14.96
CA THR A 70 1.20 20.21 15.91
C THR A 70 2.34 19.25 15.63
N ALA A 71 3.55 19.58 16.09
CA ALA A 71 4.68 18.65 16.00
C ALA A 71 4.45 17.36 16.79
N ALA A 72 3.64 17.41 17.86
CA ALA A 72 3.27 16.23 18.64
C ALA A 72 2.39 15.24 17.86
N ASP A 73 1.69 15.71 16.83
CA ASP A 73 0.89 14.84 15.96
C ASP A 73 1.78 13.84 15.21
N ILE A 74 3.03 14.20 14.91
CA ILE A 74 3.98 13.31 14.21
C ILE A 74 4.26 12.06 15.05
N ASP A 75 4.53 12.23 16.34
CA ASP A 75 4.79 11.11 17.25
C ASP A 75 3.51 10.29 17.49
N ALA A 76 2.34 10.94 17.52
CA ALA A 76 1.05 10.25 17.60
C ALA A 76 0.79 9.40 16.35
N TYR A 77 1.09 9.91 15.16
CA TYR A 77 1.01 9.17 13.89
C TYR A 77 1.94 7.95 13.89
N GLU A 78 3.21 8.13 14.25
CA GLU A 78 4.18 7.01 14.32
C GLU A 78 3.72 5.91 15.27
N LYS A 79 3.16 6.29 16.43
CA LYS A 79 2.57 5.34 17.36
C LYS A 79 1.40 4.57 16.72
N LEU A 80 0.46 5.27 16.10
CA LEU A 80 -0.71 4.64 15.45
C LEU A 80 -0.30 3.72 14.29
N LEU A 81 0.71 4.12 13.49
CA LEU A 81 1.28 3.30 12.42
C LEU A 81 1.86 1.99 12.97
N LYS A 82 2.65 2.08 14.05
CA LYS A 82 3.26 0.91 14.69
C LYS A 82 2.20 -0.02 15.28
N ASP A 83 1.28 0.53 16.08
CA ASP A 83 0.22 -0.25 16.70
C ASP A 83 -0.67 -0.95 15.66
N GLY A 84 -1.02 -0.23 14.58
CA GLY A 84 -1.82 -0.78 13.48
C GLY A 84 -1.09 -1.89 12.73
N PHE A 85 0.18 -1.71 12.42
CA PHE A 85 1.00 -2.74 11.78
C PHE A 85 1.12 -3.99 12.67
N GLU A 86 1.42 -3.81 13.96
CA GLU A 86 1.56 -4.91 14.91
C GLU A 86 0.25 -5.68 15.07
N LEU A 87 -0.89 -4.99 15.17
CA LEU A 87 -2.19 -5.63 15.26
C LEU A 87 -2.47 -6.50 14.03
N ILE A 88 -2.32 -5.96 12.82
CA ILE A 88 -2.59 -6.69 11.57
C ILE A 88 -1.64 -7.87 11.43
N SER A 89 -0.34 -7.68 11.72
CA SER A 89 0.65 -8.75 11.71
C SER A 89 0.26 -9.89 12.66
N GLN A 90 -0.16 -9.57 13.89
CA GLN A 90 -0.59 -10.58 14.87
C GLN A 90 -1.85 -11.34 14.42
N GLU A 91 -2.81 -10.68 13.80
CA GLU A 91 -4.02 -11.36 13.28
C GLU A 91 -3.70 -12.25 12.07
N LEU A 92 -2.85 -11.79 11.14
CA LEU A 92 -2.44 -12.58 9.98
C LEU A 92 -1.55 -13.78 10.34
N GLU A 93 -0.71 -13.64 11.37
CA GLU A 93 0.11 -14.76 11.87
C GLU A 93 -0.75 -15.93 12.36
N LYS A 94 -1.96 -15.68 12.91
CA LYS A 94 -2.88 -16.75 13.37
C LYS A 94 -3.39 -17.64 12.24
N ILE A 95 -3.38 -17.14 11.01
CA ILE A 95 -3.77 -17.86 9.79
C ILE A 95 -2.57 -18.15 8.88
N ASP A 96 -1.37 -18.16 9.46
CA ASP A 96 -0.11 -18.49 8.81
C ASP A 96 0.18 -17.62 7.57
N GLN A 97 -0.09 -16.32 7.68
CA GLN A 97 0.26 -15.32 6.67
C GLN A 97 1.28 -14.33 7.25
N VAL A 98 2.21 -13.85 6.43
CA VAL A 98 3.24 -12.87 6.80
C VAL A 98 2.85 -11.50 6.29
N PHE A 99 2.74 -10.53 7.18
CA PHE A 99 2.50 -9.13 6.83
C PHE A 99 3.83 -8.41 6.62
N VAL A 100 4.11 -7.98 5.39
CA VAL A 100 5.47 -7.56 4.98
C VAL A 100 5.64 -6.05 5.11
N ASP A 101 4.78 -5.30 4.45
CA ASP A 101 4.69 -3.84 4.53
C ASP A 101 3.26 -3.39 4.20
N THR A 102 2.93 -2.15 4.56
CA THR A 102 1.65 -1.55 4.24
C THR A 102 1.73 -0.03 4.20
N LYS A 103 0.77 0.58 3.49
CA LYS A 103 0.51 2.01 3.53
C LYS A 103 -0.68 2.30 4.45
N PHE A 104 -0.57 3.33 5.28
CA PHE A 104 -1.71 3.94 5.98
C PHE A 104 -1.89 5.37 5.51
N GLU A 105 -3.14 5.85 5.51
CA GLU A 105 -3.44 7.26 5.33
C GLU A 105 -4.24 7.77 6.53
N PHE A 106 -3.98 9.02 6.90
CA PHE A 106 -4.69 9.69 7.96
C PHE A 106 -5.09 11.09 7.51
N GLY A 107 -6.15 11.61 8.10
CA GLY A 107 -6.56 13.00 7.89
C GLY A 107 -7.30 13.54 9.10
N TYR A 108 -7.60 14.83 9.04
CA TYR A 108 -8.33 15.52 10.08
C TYR A 108 -9.75 15.80 9.63
N VAL A 109 -10.72 15.50 10.49
CA VAL A 109 -12.13 15.80 10.27
C VAL A 109 -12.69 16.57 11.45
N THR A 110 -13.60 17.50 11.21
CA THR A 110 -14.37 18.15 12.26
C THR A 110 -15.61 17.31 12.56
N ASP A 111 -15.74 16.83 13.79
CA ASP A 111 -16.91 16.07 14.22
C ASP A 111 -18.16 16.95 14.37
N ALA A 112 -19.31 16.33 14.62
CA ALA A 112 -20.59 17.02 14.78
C ALA A 112 -20.62 18.01 15.96
N SER A 113 -19.71 17.87 16.91
CA SER A 113 -19.55 18.77 18.06
C SER A 113 -18.55 19.91 17.78
N GLY A 114 -18.01 20.00 16.56
CA GLY A 114 -17.06 21.02 16.15
C GLY A 114 -15.60 20.72 16.54
N ASN A 115 -15.28 19.50 16.98
CA ASN A 115 -13.93 19.13 17.38
C ASN A 115 -13.17 18.52 16.20
N GLU A 116 -11.97 19.02 15.92
CA GLU A 116 -11.08 18.39 14.96
C GLU A 116 -10.51 17.08 15.53
N LYS A 117 -10.57 16.02 14.74
CA LYS A 117 -10.09 14.67 15.10
C LYS A 117 -9.21 14.13 13.99
N LEU A 118 -8.10 13.56 14.40
CA LEU A 118 -7.32 12.67 13.56
C LEU A 118 -8.12 11.37 13.34
N ILE A 119 -8.30 11.00 12.08
CA ILE A 119 -8.91 9.74 11.69
C ILE A 119 -7.96 8.98 10.76
N TYR A 120 -8.07 7.66 10.83
CA TYR A 120 -7.59 6.81 9.77
C TYR A 120 -8.50 6.97 8.53
N MET A 121 -7.90 6.93 7.34
CA MET A 121 -8.57 7.06 6.05
C MET A 121 -8.07 5.99 5.07
N ASP A 122 -8.78 5.83 3.96
CA ASP A 122 -8.45 4.87 2.90
C ASP A 122 -8.65 3.40 3.35
N GLU A 123 -8.15 2.44 2.56
CA GLU A 123 -8.18 1.01 2.86
C GLU A 123 -6.98 0.52 3.70
N VAL A 124 -7.21 -0.42 4.62
CA VAL A 124 -6.20 -0.93 5.56
C VAL A 124 -5.94 -2.42 5.40
N GLY A 125 -4.67 -2.81 5.35
CA GLY A 125 -4.28 -4.23 5.39
C GLY A 125 -4.77 -5.03 4.20
N THR A 126 -5.14 -4.37 3.10
CA THR A 126 -5.68 -5.04 1.91
C THR A 126 -4.54 -5.54 1.02
N PRO A 127 -4.80 -6.48 0.12
CA PRO A 127 -3.80 -6.93 -0.86
C PRO A 127 -3.37 -5.83 -1.84
N ASP A 128 -4.08 -4.68 -1.87
CA ASP A 128 -3.66 -3.53 -2.64
C ASP A 128 -2.72 -2.61 -1.85
N SER A 129 -3.06 -2.32 -0.59
CA SER A 129 -2.25 -1.43 0.25
C SER A 129 -1.09 -2.11 0.98
N SER A 130 -1.06 -3.45 0.98
CA SER A 130 -0.10 -4.26 1.73
C SER A 130 0.45 -5.44 0.93
N ARG A 131 1.70 -5.81 1.19
CA ARG A 131 2.24 -7.11 0.77
C ARG A 131 1.99 -8.16 1.85
N ILE A 132 1.42 -9.29 1.42
CA ILE A 132 1.03 -10.39 2.29
C ILE A 132 1.60 -11.66 1.68
N TRP A 133 2.39 -12.42 2.43
CA TRP A 133 2.98 -13.67 1.94
C TRP A 133 2.37 -14.89 2.63
N ASP A 134 2.40 -16.02 1.94
CA ASP A 134 2.10 -17.30 2.56
C ASP A 134 3.21 -17.70 3.54
N GLY A 135 2.85 -17.93 4.80
CA GLY A 135 3.81 -18.22 5.87
C GLY A 135 4.45 -19.61 5.75
N ALA A 136 3.69 -20.62 5.30
CA ALA A 136 4.21 -21.96 5.07
C ALA A 136 5.25 -21.98 3.95
N ALA A 137 4.97 -21.31 2.83
CA ALA A 137 5.92 -21.17 1.74
C ALA A 137 7.17 -20.38 2.17
N TYR A 138 7.00 -19.27 2.90
CA TYR A 138 8.11 -18.44 3.34
C TYR A 138 9.09 -19.21 4.25
N ARG A 139 8.59 -20.03 5.19
CA ARG A 139 9.44 -20.90 6.01
C ARG A 139 10.22 -21.95 5.19
N ASN A 140 9.71 -22.33 4.02
CA ASN A 140 10.39 -23.23 3.09
C ASN A 140 11.32 -22.48 2.11
N GLY A 141 11.55 -21.18 2.31
CA GLY A 141 12.42 -20.36 1.47
C GLY A 141 11.76 -19.92 0.15
N GLN A 142 10.43 -19.92 0.07
CA GLN A 142 9.69 -19.49 -1.11
C GLN A 142 8.78 -18.30 -0.79
N VAL A 143 8.82 -17.26 -1.61
CA VAL A 143 7.87 -16.14 -1.51
C VAL A 143 6.69 -16.44 -2.42
N ILE A 144 5.52 -16.68 -1.81
CA ILE A 144 4.24 -16.70 -2.50
C ILE A 144 3.49 -15.43 -2.11
N GLU A 145 3.29 -14.56 -3.10
CA GLU A 145 2.71 -13.23 -2.93
C GLU A 145 1.18 -13.29 -3.03
N ASN A 146 0.50 -12.89 -1.95
CA ASN A 146 -0.96 -12.76 -1.85
C ASN A 146 -1.37 -11.28 -1.91
N SER A 147 -0.76 -10.52 -2.82
CA SER A 147 -1.00 -9.08 -3.01
C SER A 147 -0.90 -8.68 -4.48
N LYS A 148 -1.20 -7.39 -4.77
CA LYS A 148 -1.05 -6.81 -6.12
C LYS A 148 0.36 -6.91 -6.67
N GLU A 149 1.37 -7.10 -5.81
CA GLU A 149 2.75 -7.28 -6.25
C GLU A 149 2.92 -8.52 -7.14
N GLY A 150 2.14 -9.59 -6.92
CA GLY A 150 2.15 -10.76 -7.80
C GLY A 150 1.73 -10.40 -9.22
N PHE A 151 0.67 -9.58 -9.36
CA PHE A 151 0.24 -9.06 -10.65
C PHE A 151 1.27 -8.11 -11.26
N ARG A 152 1.89 -7.24 -10.46
CA ARG A 152 2.98 -6.37 -10.92
C ARG A 152 4.13 -7.19 -11.52
N GLN A 153 4.59 -8.23 -10.82
CA GLN A 153 5.67 -9.10 -11.33
C GLN A 153 5.25 -9.86 -12.59
N LEU A 154 3.99 -10.31 -12.68
CA LEU A 154 3.45 -10.88 -13.92
C LEU A 154 3.56 -9.89 -15.08
N LEU A 155 3.13 -8.64 -14.91
CA LEU A 155 3.23 -7.62 -15.96
C LEU A 155 4.68 -7.37 -16.38
N LEU A 156 5.59 -7.27 -15.43
CA LEU A 156 7.02 -7.06 -15.71
C LEU A 156 7.66 -8.24 -16.46
N ASN A 157 7.14 -9.46 -16.28
CA ASN A 157 7.62 -10.64 -17.03
C ASN A 157 6.87 -10.88 -18.34
N TYR A 158 5.68 -10.29 -18.50
CA TYR A 158 4.82 -10.47 -19.67
C TYR A 158 5.28 -9.63 -20.87
N PHE A 159 5.79 -8.43 -20.63
CA PHE A 159 6.26 -7.53 -21.69
C PHE A 159 7.78 -7.59 -21.86
N GLU A 160 8.25 -7.52 -23.11
CA GLU A 160 9.68 -7.58 -23.44
C GLU A 160 10.49 -6.43 -22.83
N ASP A 161 9.90 -5.23 -22.77
CA ASP A 161 10.50 -4.03 -22.18
C ASP A 161 9.72 -3.61 -20.91
N PRO A 162 10.04 -4.20 -19.74
CA PRO A 162 9.39 -3.84 -18.49
C PRO A 162 9.71 -2.41 -18.01
N ASP A 163 10.74 -1.76 -18.55
CA ASP A 163 11.08 -0.39 -18.16
C ASP A 163 9.96 0.60 -18.51
N ILE A 164 9.17 0.33 -19.56
CA ILE A 164 7.94 1.09 -19.89
C ILE A 164 7.00 1.17 -18.67
N LEU A 165 6.91 0.09 -17.89
CA LEU A 165 6.04 0.00 -16.71
C LEU A 165 6.66 0.60 -15.45
N LEU A 166 7.98 0.78 -15.41
CA LEU A 166 8.70 1.27 -14.23
C LEU A 166 9.09 2.75 -14.34
N ASN A 167 9.39 3.22 -15.54
CA ASN A 167 9.89 4.56 -15.79
C ASN A 167 8.74 5.56 -15.92
N LYS A 168 8.68 6.55 -15.01
CA LYS A 168 7.67 7.61 -15.00
C LYS A 168 7.80 8.58 -16.18
N GLU A 169 8.95 8.61 -16.87
CA GLU A 169 9.17 9.44 -18.07
C GLU A 169 8.54 8.83 -19.33
N ARG A 170 8.25 7.52 -19.32
CA ARG A 170 7.69 6.75 -20.45
C ARG A 170 6.18 6.56 -20.37
N MET A 171 5.47 7.48 -19.72
CA MET A 171 4.03 7.34 -19.48
C MET A 171 3.19 7.31 -20.75
N GLU A 172 3.60 8.04 -21.81
CA GLU A 172 2.89 7.98 -23.09
C GLU A 172 3.05 6.62 -23.77
N GLU A 173 4.25 6.03 -23.73
CA GLU A 173 4.49 4.66 -24.20
C GLU A 173 3.70 3.64 -23.38
N ARG A 174 3.64 3.81 -22.05
CA ARG A 174 2.86 2.94 -21.16
C ARG A 174 1.37 2.96 -21.50
N LYS A 175 0.80 4.13 -21.78
CA LYS A 175 -0.60 4.27 -22.19
C LYS A 175 -0.86 3.61 -23.54
N ALA A 176 0.04 3.77 -24.51
CA ALA A 176 -0.06 3.11 -25.80
C ALA A 176 0.02 1.59 -25.65
N LEU A 177 0.98 1.09 -24.88
CA LEU A 177 1.13 -0.33 -24.56
C LEU A 177 -0.16 -0.90 -23.95
N ALA A 178 -0.72 -0.24 -22.93
CA ALA A 178 -1.94 -0.69 -22.27
C ALA A 178 -3.18 -0.66 -23.19
N LYS A 179 -3.26 0.31 -24.11
CA LYS A 179 -4.36 0.42 -25.07
C LYS A 179 -4.38 -0.73 -26.08
N ASP A 180 -3.19 -1.10 -26.56
CA ASP A 180 -3.05 -2.04 -27.67
C ASP A 180 -2.84 -3.50 -27.20
N ASN A 181 -2.68 -3.73 -25.90
CA ASN A 181 -2.43 -5.05 -25.32
C ASN A 181 -3.44 -5.38 -24.22
N ALA A 182 -4.55 -6.01 -24.62
CA ALA A 182 -5.49 -6.60 -23.67
C ALA A 182 -4.85 -7.84 -23.01
N LEU A 183 -4.91 -7.91 -21.68
CA LEU A 183 -4.50 -9.09 -20.94
C LEU A 183 -5.55 -10.20 -21.09
N PRO A 184 -5.13 -11.48 -21.08
CA PRO A 184 -6.08 -12.59 -21.06
C PRO A 184 -7.00 -12.50 -19.83
N GLU A 185 -8.28 -12.83 -20.01
CA GLU A 185 -9.27 -12.87 -18.92
C GLU A 185 -8.80 -13.74 -17.76
N SER A 186 -8.14 -14.86 -18.04
CA SER A 186 -7.61 -15.76 -17.01
C SER A 186 -6.63 -15.07 -16.06
N VAL A 187 -5.84 -14.12 -16.54
CA VAL A 187 -4.92 -13.33 -15.70
C VAL A 187 -5.73 -12.45 -14.74
N LEU A 188 -6.77 -11.78 -15.23
CA LEU A 188 -7.64 -10.95 -14.40
C LEU A 188 -8.38 -11.78 -13.34
N LEU A 189 -8.83 -12.99 -13.72
CA LEU A 189 -9.46 -13.93 -12.80
C LEU A 189 -8.48 -14.47 -11.74
N GLU A 190 -7.21 -14.66 -12.09
CA GLU A 190 -6.16 -15.04 -11.13
C GLU A 190 -5.90 -13.94 -10.12
N VAL A 191 -5.82 -12.67 -10.57
CA VAL A 191 -5.72 -11.52 -9.66
C VAL A 191 -6.95 -11.45 -8.75
N SER A 192 -8.15 -11.55 -9.31
CA SER A 192 -9.40 -11.56 -8.52
C SER A 192 -9.41 -12.69 -7.49
N LYS A 193 -8.92 -13.89 -7.86
CA LYS A 193 -8.76 -15.02 -6.95
C LYS A 193 -7.81 -14.70 -5.80
N THR A 194 -6.68 -14.03 -6.03
CA THR A 194 -5.77 -13.61 -4.95
C THR A 194 -6.49 -12.77 -3.90
N TYR A 195 -7.26 -11.76 -4.32
CA TYR A 195 -8.00 -10.89 -3.39
C TYR A 195 -9.14 -11.62 -2.68
N ARG A 196 -9.86 -12.51 -3.38
CA ARG A 196 -10.92 -13.31 -2.77
C ARG A 196 -10.35 -14.26 -1.73
N ASP A 197 -9.35 -15.05 -2.10
CA ASP A 197 -8.82 -16.12 -1.25
C ASP A 197 -8.24 -15.55 0.05
N ILE A 198 -7.55 -14.41 0.00
CA ILE A 198 -7.03 -13.77 1.22
C ILE A 198 -8.14 -13.15 2.07
N ALA A 199 -9.17 -12.56 1.46
CA ALA A 199 -10.33 -12.06 2.19
C ALA A 199 -11.09 -13.21 2.87
N GLU A 200 -11.28 -14.34 2.20
CA GLU A 200 -11.91 -15.54 2.76
C GLU A 200 -11.07 -16.14 3.90
N LYS A 201 -9.74 -16.18 3.75
CA LYS A 201 -8.83 -16.61 4.82
C LYS A 201 -8.93 -15.70 6.05
N ILE A 202 -8.92 -14.37 5.87
CA ILE A 202 -8.97 -13.39 6.95
C ILE A 202 -10.33 -13.44 7.67
N THR A 203 -11.42 -13.53 6.92
CA THR A 203 -12.78 -13.52 7.48
C THR A 203 -13.23 -14.89 7.98
N GLY A 204 -12.56 -15.97 7.54
CA GLY A 204 -12.96 -17.35 7.82
C GLY A 204 -14.25 -17.77 7.12
N GLN A 205 -14.72 -17.00 6.13
CA GLN A 205 -16.00 -17.21 5.44
C GLN A 205 -15.79 -17.15 3.93
N ALA A 206 -16.52 -17.99 3.19
CA ALA A 206 -16.53 -17.90 1.74
C ALA A 206 -17.25 -16.61 1.31
N LEU A 207 -16.72 -15.93 0.28
CA LEU A 207 -17.34 -14.76 -0.31
C LEU A 207 -18.38 -15.21 -1.33
N SER A 208 -19.59 -14.65 -1.22
CA SER A 208 -20.61 -14.83 -2.24
C SER A 208 -20.24 -14.01 -3.47
N LEU A 209 -20.08 -14.66 -4.61
CA LEU A 209 -19.84 -13.97 -5.88
C LEU A 209 -21.17 -13.57 -6.49
N SER A 210 -21.26 -12.30 -6.86
CA SER A 210 -22.40 -11.76 -7.60
C SER A 210 -22.37 -12.20 -9.06
N ASP A 211 -23.50 -12.67 -9.58
CA ASP A 211 -23.69 -12.88 -11.02
C ASP A 211 -23.72 -11.55 -11.80
N ASN A 212 -24.04 -10.43 -11.11
CA ASN A 212 -24.04 -9.09 -11.69
C ASN A 212 -23.53 -8.05 -10.67
N PRO A 213 -22.20 -7.99 -10.43
CA PRO A 213 -21.63 -7.14 -9.39
C PRO A 213 -22.00 -5.67 -9.54
N LYS A 214 -22.10 -5.18 -10.79
CA LYS A 214 -22.46 -3.79 -11.06
C LYS A 214 -23.89 -3.47 -10.63
N ALA A 215 -24.84 -4.34 -10.95
CA ALA A 215 -26.24 -4.13 -10.57
C ALA A 215 -26.40 -4.19 -9.05
N GLU A 216 -25.74 -5.16 -8.39
CA GLU A 216 -25.78 -5.29 -6.94
C GLU A 216 -25.18 -4.07 -6.23
N ILE A 217 -24.02 -3.56 -6.69
CA ILE A 217 -23.43 -2.34 -6.14
C ILE A 217 -24.40 -1.17 -6.24
N ILE A 218 -25.04 -0.97 -7.41
CA ILE A 218 -26.01 0.11 -7.60
C ILE A 218 -27.22 -0.08 -6.66
N GLU A 219 -27.74 -1.29 -6.54
CA GLU A 219 -28.88 -1.59 -5.67
C GLU A 219 -28.55 -1.32 -4.19
N ILE A 220 -27.38 -1.74 -3.70
CA ILE A 220 -26.94 -1.50 -2.33
C ILE A 220 -26.77 0.01 -2.07
N LEU A 221 -26.11 0.71 -2.99
CA LEU A 221 -25.89 2.17 -2.88
C LEU A 221 -27.21 2.95 -2.86
N ASP A 222 -28.22 2.51 -3.60
CA ASP A 222 -29.56 3.11 -3.58
C ASP A 222 -30.33 2.73 -2.30
N ARG A 223 -30.52 1.44 -2.05
CA ARG A 223 -31.43 0.93 -1.00
C ARG A 223 -30.91 1.08 0.40
N GLU A 224 -29.63 0.85 0.64
CA GLU A 224 -29.05 0.84 2.00
C GLU A 224 -28.47 2.19 2.38
N TYR A 225 -27.86 2.88 1.42
CA TYR A 225 -27.14 4.13 1.68
C TYR A 225 -27.85 5.37 1.14
N GLY A 226 -28.84 5.24 0.25
CA GLY A 226 -29.56 6.38 -0.33
C GLY A 226 -28.67 7.32 -1.13
N LEU A 227 -27.59 6.80 -1.74
CA LEU A 227 -26.56 7.59 -2.43
C LEU A 227 -26.82 7.76 -3.93
N ILE A 228 -27.73 6.97 -4.50
CA ILE A 228 -28.16 7.11 -5.89
C ILE A 228 -29.36 8.07 -5.91
N ALA A 229 -29.18 9.24 -6.51
CA ALA A 229 -30.32 10.10 -6.81
C ALA A 229 -31.14 9.46 -7.95
N GLN A 230 -32.44 9.25 -7.72
CA GLN A 230 -33.39 8.78 -8.73
C GLN A 230 -33.61 9.80 -9.85
#